data_AF-A0AA38MGP6-F1
#
_entry.id   AF-A0AA38MGP6-F1
#
_cell.length_a   1.000
_cell.length_b   1.000
_cell.length_c   1.000
_cell.angle_alpha   90.00
_cell.angle_beta   90.00
_cell.angle_gamma   90.00
#
_symmetry.space_group_name_H-M   'P 1'
#
loop_
_entity.id
_entity.type
_entity.pdbx_description
1 polymer ?
#
loop_
_entity_poly.entity_id
_entity_poly.type
_entity_poly.pdbx_seq_one_letter_code
_entity_poly.pdbx_strand_id
1 'polypeptide(L)'
;MGKRDEQRKLKMWKLIYNHAQSLGLVPPTKDWTYVRDVWWLNVKKATMEKVDNYKKTGTGGGPEKKLTDVDEEVLDVLDKESPAIHGLGLEPQPMSEDIIEIQETATAGHETNKEKKEKLQMELLKVEIYKTRLEARQLEISLGLPESEFTKDLQANDTD
;
A
#
# COMPACT_ATOMS: atom_id res chain seq x y z
N MET A 1 -24.86 16.60 -12.49
CA MET A 1 -24.16 17.10 -11.28
C MET A 1 -23.76 18.55 -11.54
N GLY A 2 -24.14 19.51 -10.70
CA GLY A 2 -24.01 20.94 -11.04
C GLY A 2 -22.62 21.50 -10.73
N LYS A 3 -22.16 22.51 -11.49
CA LYS A 3 -20.88 23.24 -11.25
C LYS A 3 -20.71 23.74 -9.80
N ARG A 4 -21.82 23.97 -9.08
CA ARG A 4 -21.85 24.36 -7.66
C ARG A 4 -21.42 23.21 -6.73
N ASP A 5 -21.78 21.98 -7.05
CA ASP A 5 -21.45 20.80 -6.25
C ASP A 5 -19.96 20.47 -6.37
N GLU A 6 -19.40 20.63 -7.57
CA GLU A 6 -17.98 20.44 -7.85
C GLU A 6 -17.10 21.43 -7.07
N GLN A 7 -17.47 22.71 -7.07
CA GLN A 7 -16.77 23.74 -6.28
C GLN A 7 -16.87 23.48 -4.77
N ARG A 8 -18.01 22.99 -4.29
CA ARG A 8 -18.18 22.62 -2.87
C ARG A 8 -17.26 21.47 -2.49
N LYS A 9 -17.21 20.42 -3.32
CA LYS A 9 -16.30 19.28 -3.12
C LYS A 9 -14.83 19.71 -3.13
N LEU A 10 -14.44 20.57 -4.07
CA LEU A 10 -13.08 21.10 -4.13
C LEU A 10 -12.70 21.87 -2.87
N LYS A 11 -13.59 22.73 -2.37
CA LYS A 11 -13.37 23.48 -1.12
C LYS A 11 -13.21 22.55 0.08
N MET A 12 -14.02 21.50 0.16
CA MET A 12 -13.89 20.47 1.21
C MET A 12 -12.54 19.76 1.16
N TRP A 13 -12.11 19.29 -0.03
CA TRP A 13 -10.82 18.59 -0.15
C TRP A 13 -9.64 19.47 0.25
N LYS A 14 -9.69 20.77 -0.08
CA LYS A 14 -8.68 21.74 0.38
C LYS A 14 -8.69 21.94 1.89
N LEU A 15 -9.87 21.95 2.52
CA LEU A 15 -9.99 22.04 3.98
C LEU A 15 -9.37 20.81 4.67
N ILE A 16 -9.69 19.62 4.18
CA ILE A 16 -9.13 18.35 4.66
C ILE A 16 -7.60 18.35 4.49
N TYR A 17 -7.10 18.77 3.33
CA TYR A 17 -5.67 18.91 3.09
C TYR A 17 -4.98 19.83 4.09
N ASN A 18 -5.52 21.02 4.33
CA ASN A 18 -4.94 21.97 5.29
C ASN A 18 -4.90 21.39 6.70
N HIS A 19 -5.95 20.67 7.10
CA HIS A 19 -6.00 20.01 8.39
C HIS A 19 -4.98 18.87 8.49
N ALA A 20 -4.93 17.98 7.51
CA ALA A 20 -3.98 16.87 7.47
C ALA A 20 -2.52 17.35 7.42
N GLN A 21 -2.25 18.46 6.72
CA GLN A 21 -0.93 19.10 6.72
C GLN A 21 -0.58 19.70 8.09
N SER A 22 -1.55 20.32 8.79
CA SER A 22 -1.32 20.86 10.14
C SER A 22 -0.98 19.78 11.17
N LEU A 23 -1.47 18.55 10.97
CA LEU A 23 -1.17 17.38 11.79
C LEU A 23 0.12 16.66 11.39
N GLY A 24 0.81 17.11 10.32
CA GLY A 24 2.00 16.46 9.79
C GLY A 24 1.74 15.10 9.10
N LEU A 25 0.48 14.78 8.79
CA LEU A 25 0.10 13.51 8.14
C LEU A 25 0.42 13.50 6.64
N VAL A 26 0.54 14.68 6.04
CA VAL A 26 0.78 14.85 4.61
C VAL A 26 2.05 15.68 4.40
N PRO A 27 3.00 15.23 3.58
CA PRO A 27 4.20 16.00 3.30
C PRO A 27 3.87 17.36 2.68
N PRO A 28 4.65 18.42 3.00
CA PRO A 28 4.43 19.76 2.45
C PRO A 28 4.64 19.83 0.92
N THR A 29 5.29 18.82 0.34
CA THR A 29 5.53 18.69 -1.11
C THR A 29 4.30 18.19 -1.88
N LYS A 30 3.26 17.73 -1.18
CA LYS A 30 2.05 17.16 -1.77
C LYS A 30 0.89 18.13 -1.66
N ASP A 31 -0.08 17.98 -2.55
CA ASP A 31 -1.27 18.83 -2.61
C ASP A 31 -2.55 18.08 -2.22
N TRP A 32 -3.68 18.77 -2.29
CA TRP A 32 -4.99 18.21 -1.97
C TRP A 32 -5.39 17.03 -2.88
N THR A 33 -4.84 16.93 -4.10
CA THR A 33 -5.12 15.80 -5.00
C THR A 33 -4.48 14.52 -4.48
N TYR A 34 -3.26 14.62 -3.94
CA TYR A 34 -2.62 13.49 -3.24
C TYR A 34 -3.44 13.03 -2.03
N VAL A 35 -4.02 13.96 -1.27
CA VAL A 35 -4.87 13.62 -0.11
C VAL A 35 -6.11 12.84 -0.54
N ARG A 36 -6.78 13.29 -1.62
CA ARG A 36 -7.97 12.64 -2.16
C ARG A 36 -7.67 11.28 -2.80
N ASP A 37 -6.64 11.22 -3.63
CA ASP A 37 -6.42 10.10 -4.55
C ASP A 37 -5.48 9.04 -3.96
N VAL A 38 -4.63 9.38 -3.00
CA VAL A 38 -3.63 8.44 -2.45
C VAL A 38 -3.86 8.23 -0.97
N TRP A 39 -3.81 9.31 -0.18
CA TRP A 39 -3.89 9.20 1.28
C TRP A 39 -5.25 8.63 1.72
N TRP A 40 -6.36 9.20 1.26
CA TRP A 40 -7.71 8.75 1.59
C TRP A 40 -7.96 7.30 1.15
N LEU A 41 -7.55 6.94 -0.07
CA LEU A 41 -7.70 5.56 -0.56
C LEU A 41 -6.91 4.56 0.30
N ASN A 42 -5.69 4.90 0.69
CA ASN A 42 -4.84 4.04 1.51
C ASN A 42 -5.40 3.88 2.92
N VAL A 43 -5.81 4.99 3.56
CA VAL A 43 -6.41 4.99 4.90
C VAL A 43 -7.70 4.16 4.88
N LYS A 44 -8.62 4.45 3.94
CA LYS A 44 -9.86 3.67 3.76
C LYS A 44 -9.59 2.18 3.58
N LYS A 45 -8.63 1.82 2.71
CA LYS A 45 -8.27 0.42 2.48
C LYS A 45 -7.74 -0.25 3.76
N ALA A 46 -6.83 0.42 4.47
CA ALA A 46 -6.26 -0.10 5.71
C ALA A 46 -7.34 -0.29 6.79
N THR A 47 -8.24 0.68 6.96
CA THR A 47 -9.37 0.58 7.88
C THR A 47 -10.28 -0.61 7.53
N MET A 48 -10.64 -0.77 6.25
CA MET A 48 -11.47 -1.89 5.80
C MET A 48 -10.78 -3.24 6.00
N GLU A 49 -9.46 -3.33 5.80
CA GLU A 49 -8.68 -4.54 6.06
C GLU A 49 -8.68 -4.91 7.56
N LYS A 50 -8.58 -3.92 8.46
CA LYS A 50 -8.72 -4.15 9.90
C LYS A 50 -10.12 -4.64 10.28
N VAL A 51 -11.16 -4.06 9.69
CA VAL A 51 -12.56 -4.50 9.91
C VAL A 51 -12.77 -5.93 9.40
N ASP A 52 -12.27 -6.28 8.22
CA ASP A 52 -12.37 -7.62 7.67
C ASP A 52 -11.64 -8.65 8.54
N ASN A 53 -10.43 -8.32 9.00
CA ASN A 53 -9.69 -9.13 9.96
C ASN A 53 -10.50 -9.33 11.24
N TYR A 54 -11.02 -8.25 11.84
CA TYR A 54 -11.84 -8.35 13.04
C TYR A 54 -13.06 -9.27 12.86
N LYS A 55 -13.77 -9.15 11.72
CA LYS A 55 -14.92 -10.00 11.39
C LYS A 55 -14.54 -11.47 11.20
N LYS A 56 -13.41 -11.76 10.55
CA LYS A 56 -12.99 -13.13 10.24
C LYS A 56 -12.41 -13.87 11.45
N THR A 57 -11.62 -13.19 12.28
CA THR A 57 -10.87 -13.86 13.36
C THR A 57 -11.43 -13.60 14.75
N GLY A 58 -12.45 -12.76 14.89
CA GLY A 58 -13.07 -12.37 16.17
C GLY A 58 -12.13 -11.59 17.11
N THR A 59 -10.87 -11.43 16.71
CA THR A 59 -9.82 -10.70 17.41
C THR A 59 -9.10 -9.88 16.34
N GLY A 60 -8.89 -8.58 16.58
CA GLY A 60 -8.30 -7.67 15.58
C GLY A 60 -6.81 -7.93 15.25
N GLY A 61 -6.27 -9.10 15.57
CA GLY A 61 -4.84 -9.41 15.48
C GLY A 61 -4.01 -8.72 16.57
N GLY A 62 -2.69 -8.67 16.35
CA GLY A 62 -1.74 -8.00 17.25
C GLY A 62 -1.98 -6.49 17.41
N PRO A 63 -1.25 -5.81 18.31
CA PRO A 63 -1.50 -4.41 18.66
C PRO A 63 -1.50 -3.43 17.47
N GLU A 64 -0.71 -3.69 16.42
CA GLU A 64 -0.67 -2.86 15.21
C GLU A 64 -1.89 -3.01 14.28
N LYS A 65 -2.70 -4.05 14.49
CA LYS A 65 -3.87 -4.37 13.65
C LYS A 65 -5.19 -3.94 14.29
N LYS A 66 -5.14 -3.35 15.49
CA LYS A 66 -6.31 -2.78 16.15
C LYS A 66 -6.81 -1.53 15.39
N LEU A 67 -8.12 -1.32 15.44
CA LEU A 67 -8.75 -0.08 15.02
C LEU A 67 -8.18 1.06 15.86
N THR A 68 -7.80 2.13 15.18
CA THR A 68 -7.31 3.37 15.77
C THR A 68 -8.40 4.44 15.71
N ASP A 69 -8.24 5.53 16.45
CA ASP A 69 -9.16 6.67 16.40
C ASP A 69 -9.38 7.19 14.97
N VAL A 70 -8.34 7.14 14.12
CA VAL A 70 -8.44 7.51 12.70
C VAL A 70 -9.32 6.52 11.93
N ASP A 71 -9.24 5.23 12.24
CA ASP A 71 -10.07 4.20 11.61
C ASP A 71 -11.54 4.37 12.01
N GLU A 72 -11.83 4.73 13.27
CA GLU A 72 -13.20 4.99 13.75
C GLU A 72 -13.83 6.19 13.02
N GLU A 73 -13.09 7.28 12.86
CA GLU A 73 -13.54 8.45 12.09
C GLU A 73 -13.78 8.10 10.62
N VAL A 74 -12.91 7.26 10.03
CA VAL A 74 -13.10 6.77 8.66
C VAL A 74 -14.38 5.95 8.54
N LEU A 75 -14.68 5.09 9.51
CA LEU A 75 -15.91 4.30 9.51
C LEU A 75 -17.16 5.19 9.62
N ASP A 76 -17.14 6.21 10.47
CA ASP A 76 -18.24 7.18 10.58
C ASP A 76 -18.48 7.94 9.26
N VAL A 77 -17.40 8.32 8.55
CA VAL A 77 -17.51 8.91 7.21
C VAL A 77 -18.12 7.93 6.20
N LEU A 78 -17.71 6.67 6.22
CA LEU A 78 -18.23 5.64 5.32
C LEU A 78 -19.69 5.28 5.59
N ASP A 79 -20.08 5.25 6.86
CA ASP A 79 -21.48 5.02 7.27
C ASP A 79 -22.38 6.16 6.78
N LYS A 80 -21.89 7.40 6.79
CA LYS A 80 -22.59 8.58 6.22
C LYS A 80 -22.63 8.58 4.69
N GLU A 81 -21.67 7.94 4.01
CA GLU A 81 -21.62 7.81 2.55
C GLU A 81 -22.47 6.63 2.00
N SER A 82 -23.06 5.79 2.87
CA SER A 82 -23.78 4.57 2.45
C SER A 82 -25.31 4.69 2.57
N PRO A 83 -26.06 4.76 1.45
CA PRO A 83 -27.51 4.54 1.46
C PRO A 83 -27.90 3.12 1.91
N ALA A 84 -26.97 2.15 1.85
CA ALA A 84 -27.22 0.74 2.15
C ALA A 84 -27.24 0.43 3.66
N ILE A 85 -26.85 1.36 4.53
CA ILE A 85 -26.82 1.17 5.99
C ILE A 85 -28.11 1.69 6.67
N HIS A 86 -28.94 2.47 5.96
CA HIS A 86 -30.32 2.73 6.38
C HIS A 86 -31.23 1.55 5.97
N GLY A 87 -31.20 0.49 6.78
CA GLY A 87 -32.26 -0.50 6.95
C GLY A 87 -32.96 -1.03 5.70
N LEU A 88 -32.38 -2.05 5.07
CA LEU A 88 -33.17 -3.09 4.39
C LEU A 88 -32.91 -4.40 5.12
N GLY A 89 -33.82 -4.74 6.02
CA GLY A 89 -33.81 -5.97 6.81
C GLY A 89 -33.86 -7.19 5.90
N LEU A 90 -32.69 -7.70 5.54
CA LEU A 90 -32.54 -8.99 4.89
C LEU A 90 -31.65 -9.84 5.78
N GLU A 91 -32.26 -10.87 6.36
CA GLU A 91 -31.57 -12.00 6.99
C GLU A 91 -30.49 -12.57 6.07
N PRO A 92 -29.40 -13.11 6.65
CA PRO A 92 -28.32 -13.70 5.87
C PRO A 92 -28.80 -14.99 5.19
N GLN A 93 -29.00 -14.93 3.87
CA GLN A 93 -29.09 -16.12 3.04
C GLN A 93 -27.69 -16.49 2.52
N PRO A 94 -27.25 -17.76 2.62
CA PRO A 94 -25.98 -18.20 2.07
C PRO A 94 -26.11 -18.29 0.54
N MET A 95 -25.49 -17.37 -0.19
CA MET A 95 -25.57 -17.34 -1.66
C MET A 95 -24.17 -17.42 -2.27
N SER A 96 -23.84 -18.68 -2.56
CA SER A 96 -23.15 -19.22 -3.76
C SER A 96 -22.12 -18.35 -4.49
N GLU A 97 -20.93 -18.95 -4.60
CA GLU A 97 -19.94 -18.73 -5.66
C GLU A 97 -20.64 -18.73 -7.04
N ASP A 98 -20.65 -17.57 -7.72
CA ASP A 98 -20.20 -17.41 -9.11
C ASP A 98 -20.61 -16.03 -9.69
N ILE A 99 -19.67 -15.48 -10.49
CA ILE A 99 -19.78 -14.42 -11.51
C ILE A 99 -19.81 -12.94 -11.03
N ILE A 100 -18.71 -12.19 -11.24
CA ILE A 100 -18.53 -11.37 -12.46
C ILE A 100 -17.05 -11.34 -12.88
N GLU A 101 -16.77 -12.10 -13.93
CA GLU A 101 -15.64 -11.91 -14.86
C GLU A 101 -15.97 -10.69 -15.77
N ILE A 102 -15.12 -9.66 -15.78
CA ILE A 102 -15.15 -8.62 -16.83
C ILE A 102 -13.84 -8.75 -17.60
N GLN A 103 -13.97 -9.23 -18.84
CA GLN A 103 -12.89 -9.42 -19.79
C GLN A 103 -12.39 -8.10 -20.41
N GLU A 104 -11.12 -8.18 -20.76
CA GLU A 104 -10.23 -7.21 -21.38
C GLU A 104 -10.78 -6.48 -22.62
N THR A 105 -10.41 -5.20 -22.72
CA THR A 105 -10.10 -4.61 -24.03
C THR A 105 -8.72 -3.94 -23.95
N ALA A 106 -7.85 -4.34 -24.87
CA ALA A 106 -6.41 -4.16 -24.82
C ALA A 106 -5.93 -2.73 -25.04
N THR A 107 -4.95 -2.29 -24.22
CA THR A 107 -3.75 -1.55 -24.67
C THR A 107 -2.58 -1.91 -23.74
N ALA A 108 -1.39 -2.05 -24.31
CA ALA A 108 -0.21 -2.66 -23.71
C ALA A 108 0.32 -1.96 -22.43
N GLY A 109 0.79 -2.77 -21.48
CA GLY A 109 1.85 -2.39 -20.52
C GLY A 109 1.42 -1.67 -19.23
N HIS A 110 0.56 -2.26 -18.41
CA HIS A 110 0.37 -1.81 -17.02
C HIS A 110 0.83 -2.88 -16.03
N GLU A 111 2.16 -2.95 -15.82
CA GLU A 111 2.80 -3.68 -14.71
C GLU A 111 2.14 -3.21 -13.40
N THR A 112 1.51 -4.13 -12.67
CA THR A 112 0.67 -3.76 -11.51
C THR A 112 1.55 -3.16 -10.41
N ASN A 113 1.01 -2.26 -9.57
CA ASN A 113 1.81 -1.68 -8.47
C ASN A 113 2.36 -2.74 -7.50
N LYS A 114 1.72 -3.91 -7.43
CA LYS A 114 2.21 -5.07 -6.69
C LYS A 114 3.44 -5.68 -7.37
N GLU A 115 3.36 -5.98 -8.66
CA GLU A 115 4.50 -6.49 -9.45
C GLU A 115 5.69 -5.52 -9.43
N LYS A 116 5.45 -4.22 -9.57
CA LYS A 116 6.50 -3.20 -9.47
C LYS A 116 7.18 -3.23 -8.11
N LYS A 117 6.41 -3.36 -7.03
CA LYS A 117 6.95 -3.44 -5.67
C LYS A 117 7.77 -4.71 -5.48
N GLU A 118 7.29 -5.85 -5.95
CA GLU A 118 8.00 -7.14 -5.86
C GLU A 118 9.29 -7.10 -6.70
N LYS A 119 9.25 -6.51 -7.89
CA LYS A 119 10.43 -6.33 -8.75
C LYS A 119 11.48 -5.43 -8.11
N LEU A 120 11.06 -4.32 -7.52
CA LEU A 120 11.96 -3.42 -6.77
C LEU A 120 12.56 -4.10 -5.54
N GLN A 121 11.77 -4.90 -4.80
CA GLN A 121 12.28 -5.68 -3.67
C GLN A 121 13.31 -6.72 -4.11
N MET A 122 13.05 -7.43 -5.21
CA MET A 122 13.99 -8.39 -5.78
C MET A 122 15.29 -7.73 -6.24
N GLU A 123 15.22 -6.57 -6.90
CA GLU A 123 16.42 -5.81 -7.30
C GLU A 123 17.21 -5.31 -6.09
N LEU A 124 16.55 -4.80 -5.05
CA LEU A 124 17.22 -4.39 -3.82
C LEU A 124 17.99 -5.56 -3.18
N LEU A 125 17.36 -6.72 -3.07
CA LEU A 125 17.98 -7.92 -2.51
C LEU A 125 19.20 -8.38 -3.32
N LYS A 126 19.15 -8.32 -4.65
CA LYS A 126 20.30 -8.65 -5.49
C LYS A 126 21.49 -7.73 -5.24
N VAL A 127 21.24 -6.43 -5.11
CA VAL A 127 22.29 -5.43 -4.85
C VAL A 127 22.88 -5.62 -3.46
N GLU A 128 22.05 -5.87 -2.45
CA GLU A 128 22.50 -6.15 -1.07
C GLU A 128 23.36 -7.41 -1.00
N ILE A 129 22.93 -8.48 -1.66
CA ILE A 129 23.72 -9.71 -1.77
C ILE A 129 25.06 -9.41 -2.44
N TYR A 130 25.07 -8.70 -3.57
CA TYR A 130 26.31 -8.38 -4.28
C TYR A 130 27.28 -7.56 -3.41
N LYS A 131 26.79 -6.51 -2.75
CA LYS A 131 27.57 -5.71 -1.81
C LYS A 131 28.15 -6.56 -0.68
N THR A 132 27.32 -7.40 -0.06
CA THR A 132 27.74 -8.30 1.04
C THR A 132 28.84 -9.24 0.57
N ARG A 133 28.73 -9.79 -0.65
CA ARG A 133 29.74 -10.68 -1.22
C ARG A 133 31.05 -9.93 -1.50
N LEU A 134 31.00 -8.68 -1.96
CA LEU A 134 32.20 -7.85 -2.12
C LEU A 134 32.88 -7.54 -0.79
N GLU A 135 32.11 -7.19 0.25
CA GLU A 135 32.64 -6.95 1.59
C GLU A 135 33.29 -8.21 2.17
N ALA A 136 32.63 -9.36 2.01
CA ALA A 136 33.19 -10.66 2.40
C ALA A 136 34.50 -10.96 1.67
N ARG A 137 34.55 -10.74 0.36
CA ARG A 137 35.78 -10.93 -0.44
C ARG A 137 36.91 -10.02 0.02
N GLN A 138 36.60 -8.75 0.29
CA GLN A 138 37.58 -7.80 0.79
C GLN A 138 38.14 -8.25 2.16
N LEU A 139 37.29 -8.78 3.03
CA LEU A 139 37.69 -9.35 4.32
C LEU A 139 38.54 -10.61 4.15
N GLU A 140 38.14 -11.54 3.28
CA GLU A 140 38.90 -12.75 2.95
C GLU A 140 40.32 -12.38 2.50
N ILE A 141 40.47 -11.40 1.60
CA ILE A 141 41.76 -10.88 1.16
C ILE A 141 42.55 -10.28 2.33
N SER A 142 41.91 -9.43 3.15
CA SER A 142 42.59 -8.77 4.27
C SER A 142 43.07 -9.74 5.35
N LEU A 143 42.37 -10.87 5.51
CA LEU A 143 42.66 -11.90 6.50
C LEU A 143 43.49 -13.06 5.93
N GLY A 144 43.79 -13.05 4.62
CA GLY A 144 44.53 -14.13 3.94
C GLY A 144 43.76 -15.45 3.89
N LEU A 145 42.43 -15.39 3.90
CA LEU A 145 41.56 -16.57 3.84
C LEU A 145 41.31 -16.99 2.38
N PRO A 146 41.12 -18.30 2.11
CA PRO A 146 40.71 -18.76 0.79
C PRO A 146 39.30 -18.26 0.45
N GLU A 147 39.04 -18.05 -0.85
CA GLU A 147 37.73 -17.64 -1.35
C GLU A 147 36.64 -18.65 -0.96
N SER A 148 35.51 -18.15 -0.45
CA SER A 148 34.36 -18.97 -0.11
C SER A 148 33.49 -19.30 -1.33
N GLU A 149 32.57 -20.24 -1.17
CA GLU A 149 31.60 -20.59 -2.23
C GLU A 149 30.71 -19.42 -2.66
N PHE A 150 30.65 -18.36 -1.84
CA PHE A 150 29.88 -17.15 -2.09
C PHE A 150 30.69 -16.03 -2.73
N THR A 151 32.02 -16.13 -2.84
CA THR A 151 32.87 -15.09 -3.43
C THR A 151 33.64 -15.55 -4.67
N LYS A 152 33.73 -16.88 -4.91
CA LYS A 152 34.47 -17.51 -6.02
C LYS A 152 34.11 -17.02 -7.43
N ASP A 153 32.86 -16.66 -7.68
CA ASP A 153 32.34 -16.22 -8.99
C ASP A 153 32.37 -14.69 -9.17
N LEU A 154 32.90 -13.94 -8.21
CA LEU A 154 33.11 -12.49 -8.33
C LEU A 154 34.33 -12.13 -9.20
N GLN A 155 34.77 -13.01 -10.10
CA GLN A 155 35.97 -12.81 -10.90
C GLN A 155 35.93 -11.44 -11.57
N ALA A 156 36.98 -10.67 -11.33
CA ALA A 156 37.14 -9.34 -11.90
C ALA A 156 37.06 -9.52 -13.42
N ASN A 157 36.10 -8.85 -14.05
CA ASN A 157 36.21 -8.59 -15.47
C ASN A 157 37.42 -7.67 -15.62
N ASP A 158 38.58 -8.27 -15.87
CA ASP A 158 39.76 -7.58 -16.36
C ASP A 158 39.32 -6.79 -17.59
N THR A 159 39.38 -5.48 -17.45
CA THR A 159 39.15 -4.54 -18.55
C THR A 159 40.46 -4.48 -19.32
N ASP A 160 40.46 -5.03 -20.53
CA ASP A 160 41.47 -4.75 -21.57
C ASP A 160 41.26 -3.33 -22.12
#